data_AF-A0A0T7SBH6-F1
#
_entry.id   AF-A0A0T7SBH6-F1
#
_cell.length_a   1.000
_cell.length_b   1.000
_cell.length_c   1.000
_cell.angle_alpha   90.00
_cell.angle_beta   90.00
_cell.angle_gamma   90.00
#
_symmetry.space_group_name_H-M   'P 1'
#
loop_
_entity.id
_entity.type
_entity.pdbx_description
1 polymer ?
#
loop_
_entity_poly.entity_id
_entity_poly.type
_entity_poly.pdbx_seq_one_letter_code
_entity_poly.pdbx_strand_id
1 'polypeptide(L)'
;MEIIQQKTNELLQEEIRRAIREKLSRFTFPCPHCQKHIKDEDFGKEQQAFHYINEMVRKVLEEQIIPQWYRHRAAITKELEEQKIYENFPEVKKLRETIEHNQKEIIYLQSPAHIENSIRVKKLEEEKKEIADKHWKTIESLQNQNQELQKQLTEKKEQIQNLVLRQKGQGKGQDLEKWFYEELLKVFDGQDRITDISKGQIGAGKRADFLQEVLTASEPKKVVGRIVYETKNAEKWDNGWVDKLERDMVSHQADYGFIVATCEGDKIIRSAKTIDPHKKIYISGDNVNLSSVIKAIRELLITKYNLTRNDNSTDQEQKLKKIEEWANSKLPKYIIDLQKQLENQESAVNAIIDKANKIKKFKEEIYRLAMVNINEELKKYLN
;
A
#
# COMPACT_ATOMS: atom_id res chain seq x y z
N MET A 1 -64.40 -24.83 -14.08
CA MET A 1 -65.61 -24.41 -13.33
C MET A 1 -66.54 -25.59 -13.05
N GLU A 2 -66.81 -26.46 -14.02
CA GLU A 2 -67.69 -27.64 -13.85
C GLU A 2 -67.35 -28.52 -12.63
N ILE A 3 -66.06 -28.84 -12.41
CA ILE A 3 -65.63 -29.67 -11.27
C ILE A 3 -65.92 -28.99 -9.91
N ILE A 4 -65.76 -27.66 -9.83
CA ILE A 4 -66.02 -26.89 -8.61
C ILE A 4 -67.51 -26.81 -8.35
N GLN A 5 -68.31 -26.60 -9.40
CA GLN A 5 -69.76 -26.51 -9.32
C GLN A 5 -70.40 -27.86 -8.94
N GLN A 6 -69.86 -28.96 -9.46
CA GLN A 6 -70.27 -30.32 -9.10
C GLN A 6 -69.99 -30.63 -7.63
N LYS A 7 -68.76 -30.36 -7.15
CA LYS A 7 -68.42 -30.56 -5.73
C LYS A 7 -69.24 -29.68 -4.78
N THR A 8 -69.54 -28.45 -5.17
CA THR A 8 -70.36 -27.52 -4.36
C THR A 8 -71.81 -28.00 -4.27
N ASN A 9 -72.33 -28.63 -5.32
CA ASN A 9 -73.68 -29.21 -5.32
C ASN A 9 -73.77 -30.46 -4.45
N GLU A 10 -72.75 -31.32 -4.47
CA GLU A 10 -72.66 -32.53 -3.66
C GLU A 10 -72.59 -32.21 -2.17
N LEU A 11 -71.71 -31.27 -1.76
CA LEU A 11 -71.61 -30.81 -0.38
C LEU A 11 -72.95 -30.29 0.16
N LEU A 12 -73.65 -29.51 -0.65
CA LEU A 12 -74.92 -28.92 -0.23
C LEU A 12 -76.07 -29.93 -0.17
N GLN A 13 -76.10 -30.92 -1.07
CA GLN A 13 -77.03 -32.06 -0.95
C GLN A 13 -76.88 -32.72 0.42
N GLU A 14 -75.64 -32.92 0.85
CA GLU A 14 -75.30 -33.60 2.09
C GLU A 14 -75.68 -32.78 3.31
N GLU A 15 -75.48 -31.46 3.28
CA GLU A 15 -75.92 -30.56 4.34
C GLU A 15 -77.44 -30.48 4.48
N ILE A 16 -78.17 -30.41 3.36
CA ILE A 16 -79.65 -30.43 3.36
C ILE A 16 -80.14 -31.75 3.96
N ARG A 17 -79.59 -32.89 3.52
CA ARG A 17 -79.94 -34.21 4.07
C ARG A 17 -79.61 -34.34 5.55
N ARG A 18 -78.50 -33.74 6.01
CA ARG A 18 -78.14 -33.67 7.44
C ARG A 18 -79.16 -32.86 8.23
N ALA A 19 -79.49 -31.65 7.77
CA ALA A 19 -80.43 -30.76 8.44
C ALA A 19 -81.86 -31.34 8.53
N ILE A 20 -82.31 -32.03 7.47
CA ILE A 20 -83.61 -32.73 7.46
C ILE A 20 -83.61 -33.87 8.51
N ARG A 21 -82.58 -34.71 8.53
CA ARG A 21 -82.45 -35.79 9.53
C ARG A 21 -82.44 -35.26 10.96
N GLU A 22 -81.74 -34.14 11.21
CA GLU A 22 -81.66 -33.53 12.54
C GLU A 22 -83.00 -32.92 13.01
N LYS A 23 -83.80 -32.37 12.09
CA LYS A 23 -85.10 -31.78 12.47
C LYS A 23 -86.20 -32.82 12.61
N LEU A 24 -86.19 -33.88 11.81
CA LEU A 24 -87.18 -34.97 11.91
C LEU A 24 -86.99 -35.83 13.16
N SER A 25 -85.76 -35.94 13.69
CA SER A 25 -85.48 -36.70 14.93
C SER A 25 -85.97 -36.02 16.21
N ARG A 26 -86.51 -34.80 16.14
CA ARG A 26 -86.95 -34.01 17.31
C ARG A 26 -88.46 -34.04 17.55
N PHE A 27 -89.23 -34.80 16.76
CA PHE A 27 -90.66 -34.95 17.01
C PHE A 27 -90.91 -35.75 18.28
N THR A 28 -91.26 -35.03 19.35
CA THR A 28 -91.74 -35.60 20.61
C THR A 28 -92.99 -34.85 21.03
N PHE A 29 -93.91 -35.52 21.72
CA PHE A 29 -95.10 -34.88 22.25
C PHE A 29 -95.42 -35.46 23.64
N PRO A 30 -96.00 -34.65 24.54
CA PRO A 30 -96.28 -35.10 25.90
C PRO A 30 -97.43 -36.12 25.90
N CYS A 31 -97.24 -37.24 26.60
CA CYS A 31 -98.29 -38.23 26.83
C CYS A 31 -99.44 -37.58 27.61
N PRO A 32 -100.69 -37.61 27.13
CA PRO A 32 -101.82 -36.98 27.81
C PRO A 32 -102.16 -37.62 29.17
N HIS A 33 -101.67 -38.84 29.44
CA HIS A 33 -101.95 -39.56 30.69
C HIS A 33 -100.85 -39.40 31.75
N CYS A 34 -99.58 -39.27 31.35
CA CYS A 34 -98.45 -39.23 32.31
C CYS A 34 -97.46 -38.09 32.08
N GLN A 35 -97.70 -37.22 31.08
CA GLN A 35 -96.87 -36.09 30.67
C GLN A 35 -95.42 -36.40 30.27
N LYS A 36 -95.00 -37.68 30.26
CA LYS A 36 -93.70 -38.08 29.68
C LYS A 36 -93.70 -37.82 28.18
N HIS A 37 -92.59 -37.34 27.65
CA HIS A 37 -92.43 -37.10 26.21
C HIS A 37 -92.30 -38.43 25.48
N ILE A 38 -93.26 -38.72 24.60
CA ILE A 38 -93.28 -39.92 23.77
C ILE A 38 -92.38 -39.67 22.56
N LYS A 39 -91.46 -40.60 22.31
CA LYS A 39 -90.60 -40.71 21.14
C LYS A 39 -91.10 -41.85 20.24
N ASP A 40 -90.60 -41.90 19.01
CA ASP A 40 -90.96 -42.96 18.06
C ASP A 40 -90.63 -44.38 18.59
N GLU A 41 -89.58 -44.50 19.40
CA GLU A 41 -89.17 -45.75 20.06
C GLU A 41 -90.18 -46.30 21.08
N ASP A 42 -91.09 -45.44 21.57
CA ASP A 42 -92.12 -45.82 22.56
C ASP A 42 -93.34 -46.49 21.92
N PHE A 43 -93.43 -46.51 20.58
CA PHE A 43 -94.51 -47.19 19.84
C PHE A 43 -94.12 -48.62 19.46
N GLY A 44 -95.10 -49.53 19.48
CA GLY A 44 -94.91 -50.88 18.94
C GLY A 44 -94.57 -50.85 17.45
N LYS A 45 -93.87 -51.88 16.93
CA LYS A 45 -93.42 -51.93 15.52
C LYS A 45 -94.53 -51.70 14.48
N GLU A 46 -95.78 -52.03 14.81
CA GLU A 46 -96.95 -51.82 13.94
C GLU A 46 -97.60 -50.43 14.06
N GLN A 47 -97.16 -49.60 15.01
CA GLN A 47 -97.76 -48.31 15.40
C GLN A 47 -96.81 -47.12 15.24
N GLN A 48 -95.75 -47.26 14.43
CA GLN A 48 -94.75 -46.21 14.15
C GLN A 48 -95.35 -45.09 13.27
N ALA A 49 -96.30 -44.33 13.81
CA ALA A 49 -96.95 -43.21 13.11
C ALA A 49 -95.94 -42.13 12.71
N PHE A 50 -94.87 -41.93 13.49
CA PHE A 50 -93.82 -40.98 13.15
C PHE A 50 -92.94 -41.45 12.00
N HIS A 51 -92.71 -42.76 11.85
CA HIS A 51 -92.02 -43.28 10.66
C HIS A 51 -92.78 -42.91 9.37
N TYR A 52 -94.10 -43.09 9.35
CA TYR A 52 -94.94 -42.73 8.20
C TYR A 52 -94.96 -41.21 7.94
N ILE A 53 -95.12 -40.40 8.99
CA ILE A 53 -95.08 -38.92 8.88
C ILE A 53 -93.70 -38.46 8.39
N ASN A 54 -92.61 -39.01 8.92
CA ASN A 54 -91.25 -38.69 8.51
C ASN A 54 -90.99 -39.08 7.05
N GLU A 55 -91.48 -40.25 6.60
CA GLU A 55 -91.41 -40.67 5.20
C GLU A 55 -92.22 -39.75 4.28
N MET A 56 -93.43 -39.33 4.68
CA MET A 56 -94.21 -38.37 3.89
C MET A 56 -93.52 -37.00 3.81
N VAL A 57 -93.03 -36.47 4.92
CA VAL A 57 -92.30 -35.18 4.94
C VAL A 57 -91.02 -35.28 4.11
N ARG A 58 -90.30 -36.39 4.23
CA ARG A 58 -89.10 -36.66 3.44
C ARG A 58 -89.42 -36.65 1.94
N LYS A 59 -90.45 -37.38 1.50
CA LYS A 59 -90.87 -37.41 0.09
C LYS A 59 -91.24 -36.02 -0.43
N VAL A 60 -92.03 -35.25 0.33
CA VAL A 60 -92.37 -33.87 -0.06
C VAL A 60 -91.11 -33.00 -0.20
N LEU A 61 -90.15 -33.13 0.71
CA LEU A 61 -88.89 -32.38 0.63
C LEU A 61 -88.03 -32.80 -0.56
N GLU A 62 -87.83 -34.10 -0.77
CA GLU A 62 -86.98 -34.66 -1.83
C GLU A 62 -87.59 -34.50 -3.22
N GLU A 63 -88.91 -34.66 -3.36
CA GLU A 63 -89.59 -34.64 -4.67
C GLU A 63 -90.07 -33.24 -5.07
N GLN A 64 -90.42 -32.37 -4.12
CA GLN A 64 -91.01 -31.07 -4.43
C GLN A 64 -90.07 -29.90 -4.10
N ILE A 65 -89.58 -29.81 -2.86
CA ILE A 65 -88.87 -28.62 -2.39
C ILE A 65 -87.43 -28.55 -2.93
N ILE A 66 -86.67 -29.63 -2.82
CA ILE A 66 -85.27 -29.67 -3.26
C ILE A 66 -85.12 -29.40 -4.78
N PRO A 67 -85.91 -30.04 -5.66
CA PRO A 67 -85.80 -29.79 -7.10
C PRO A 67 -86.21 -28.37 -7.50
N GLN A 68 -87.15 -27.75 -6.79
CA GLN A 68 -87.51 -26.34 -7.01
C GLN A 68 -86.38 -25.41 -6.58
N TRP A 69 -85.77 -25.68 -5.42
CA TRP A 69 -84.63 -24.92 -4.94
C TRP A 69 -83.44 -24.96 -5.92
N TYR A 70 -83.12 -26.12 -6.48
CA TYR A 70 -82.10 -26.24 -7.52
C TYR A 70 -82.44 -25.47 -8.79
N ARG A 71 -83.70 -25.55 -9.26
CA ARG A 71 -84.17 -24.81 -10.43
C ARG A 71 -84.07 -23.31 -10.23
N HIS A 72 -84.53 -22.79 -9.09
CA HIS A 72 -84.44 -21.37 -8.78
C HIS A 72 -83.00 -20.91 -8.64
N ARG A 73 -82.14 -21.66 -7.95
CA ARG A 73 -80.73 -21.30 -7.84
C ARG A 73 -80.04 -21.31 -9.19
N ALA A 74 -80.27 -22.32 -10.03
CA ALA A 74 -79.69 -22.37 -11.38
C ALA A 74 -80.16 -21.19 -12.24
N ALA A 75 -81.44 -20.82 -12.15
CA ALA A 75 -81.97 -19.64 -12.82
C ALA A 75 -81.29 -18.35 -12.34
N ILE A 76 -81.16 -18.17 -11.01
CA ILE A 76 -80.47 -17.01 -10.41
C ILE A 76 -78.99 -16.99 -10.81
N THR A 77 -78.29 -18.13 -10.79
CA THR A 77 -76.88 -18.21 -11.20
C THR A 77 -76.71 -17.84 -12.67
N LYS A 78 -77.58 -18.37 -13.55
CA LYS A 78 -77.56 -18.03 -14.98
C LYS A 78 -77.86 -16.55 -15.21
N GLU A 79 -78.82 -15.98 -14.48
CA GLU A 79 -79.14 -14.56 -14.56
C GLU A 79 -77.98 -13.68 -14.08
N LEU A 80 -77.32 -14.06 -12.98
CA LEU A 80 -76.11 -13.38 -12.50
C LEU A 80 -74.95 -13.45 -13.50
N GLU A 81 -74.80 -14.58 -14.21
CA GLU A 81 -73.81 -14.77 -15.27
C GLU A 81 -74.13 -13.92 -16.51
N GLU A 82 -75.38 -13.93 -16.98
CA GLU A 82 -75.84 -13.17 -18.15
C GLU A 82 -75.79 -11.66 -17.91
N GLN A 83 -76.26 -11.21 -16.74
CA GLN A 83 -76.27 -9.79 -16.37
C GLN A 83 -74.90 -9.30 -15.86
N LYS A 84 -73.93 -10.20 -15.69
CA LYS A 84 -72.56 -9.89 -15.25
C LYS A 84 -72.51 -9.02 -13.99
N ILE A 85 -73.51 -9.13 -13.11
CA ILE A 85 -73.65 -8.27 -11.93
C ILE A 85 -72.40 -8.37 -11.03
N TYR A 86 -71.78 -9.55 -10.99
CA TYR A 86 -70.57 -9.82 -10.25
C TYR A 86 -69.35 -9.00 -10.72
N GLU A 87 -69.32 -8.51 -11.96
CA GLU A 87 -68.24 -7.66 -12.44
C GLU A 87 -68.20 -6.31 -11.73
N ASN A 88 -69.32 -5.88 -11.15
CA ASN A 88 -69.45 -4.61 -10.42
C ASN A 88 -69.15 -4.73 -8.93
N PHE A 89 -68.86 -5.94 -8.41
CA PHE A 89 -68.48 -6.09 -7.02
C PHE A 89 -67.11 -5.42 -6.75
N PRO A 90 -66.96 -4.66 -5.64
CA PRO A 90 -65.72 -3.95 -5.33
C PRO A 90 -64.47 -4.83 -5.33
N GLU A 91 -64.60 -6.07 -4.86
CA GLU A 91 -63.53 -7.07 -4.80
C GLU A 91 -63.09 -7.49 -6.21
N VAL A 92 -64.05 -7.75 -7.10
CA VAL A 92 -63.80 -8.13 -8.49
C VAL A 92 -63.16 -6.99 -9.28
N LYS A 93 -63.59 -5.75 -9.02
CA LYS A 93 -62.99 -4.55 -9.62
C LYS A 93 -61.53 -4.37 -9.19
N LYS A 94 -61.23 -4.47 -7.90
CA LYS A 94 -59.85 -4.39 -7.37
C LYS A 94 -58.95 -5.49 -7.95
N LEU A 95 -59.46 -6.72 -8.04
CA LEU A 95 -58.74 -7.82 -8.65
C LEU A 95 -58.43 -7.55 -10.13
N ARG A 96 -59.38 -7.00 -10.88
CA ARG A 96 -59.19 -6.64 -12.29
C ARG A 96 -58.11 -5.56 -12.45
N GLU A 97 -58.17 -4.50 -11.65
CA GLU A 97 -57.17 -3.43 -11.64
C GLU A 97 -55.77 -3.98 -11.33
N THR A 98 -55.67 -4.91 -10.39
CA THR A 98 -54.39 -5.58 -10.04
C THR A 98 -53.88 -6.44 -11.20
N ILE A 99 -54.76 -7.23 -11.82
CA ILE A 99 -54.39 -8.05 -12.98
C ILE A 99 -53.90 -7.17 -14.13
N GLU A 100 -54.59 -6.06 -14.40
CA GLU A 100 -54.22 -5.13 -15.47
C GLU A 100 -52.88 -4.45 -15.19
N HIS A 101 -52.61 -4.08 -13.93
CA HIS A 101 -51.31 -3.56 -13.51
C HIS A 101 -50.19 -4.59 -13.73
N ASN A 102 -50.39 -5.81 -13.25
CA ASN A 102 -49.40 -6.89 -13.39
C ASN A 102 -49.17 -7.24 -14.87
N GLN A 103 -50.21 -7.22 -15.71
CA GLN A 103 -50.07 -7.42 -17.16
C GLN A 103 -49.20 -6.34 -17.81
N LYS A 104 -49.40 -5.07 -17.43
CA LYS A 104 -48.57 -3.97 -17.93
C LYS A 104 -47.11 -4.13 -17.49
N GLU A 105 -46.87 -4.57 -16.26
CA GLU A 105 -45.52 -4.83 -15.75
C GLU A 105 -44.85 -6.00 -16.47
N ILE A 106 -45.57 -7.10 -16.71
CA ILE A 106 -45.08 -8.25 -17.49
C ILE A 106 -44.69 -7.80 -18.91
N ILE A 107 -45.52 -7.00 -19.58
CA ILE A 107 -45.21 -6.48 -20.92
C ILE A 107 -43.95 -5.62 -20.90
N TYR A 108 -43.79 -4.76 -19.88
CA TYR A 108 -42.59 -3.95 -19.73
C TYR A 108 -41.34 -4.81 -19.51
N LEU A 109 -41.40 -5.81 -18.63
CA LEU A 109 -40.29 -6.73 -18.36
C LEU A 109 -39.94 -7.60 -19.58
N GLN A 110 -40.93 -7.95 -20.40
CA GLN A 110 -40.75 -8.68 -21.66
C GLN A 110 -40.36 -7.77 -22.84
N SER A 111 -40.36 -6.45 -22.66
CA SER A 111 -40.04 -5.53 -23.74
C SER A 111 -38.59 -5.71 -24.21
N PRO A 112 -38.32 -5.63 -25.53
CA PRO A 112 -36.96 -5.78 -26.07
C PRO A 112 -35.96 -4.82 -25.42
N ALA A 113 -36.38 -3.58 -25.13
CA ALA A 113 -35.53 -2.56 -24.50
C ALA A 113 -35.14 -2.91 -23.06
N HIS A 114 -36.04 -3.53 -22.28
CA HIS A 114 -35.71 -3.99 -20.93
C HIS A 114 -34.75 -5.19 -20.97
N ILE A 115 -35.03 -6.15 -21.86
CA ILE A 115 -34.17 -7.32 -22.06
C ILE A 115 -32.77 -6.90 -22.51
N GLU A 116 -32.67 -6.01 -23.49
CA GLU A 116 -31.39 -5.48 -23.98
C GLU A 116 -30.60 -4.77 -22.88
N ASN A 117 -31.26 -3.94 -22.07
CA ASN A 117 -30.62 -3.30 -20.92
C ASN A 117 -30.14 -4.33 -19.89
N SER A 118 -30.94 -5.35 -19.57
CA SER A 118 -30.55 -6.41 -18.64
C SER A 118 -29.33 -7.20 -19.12
N ILE A 119 -29.26 -7.48 -20.43
CA ILE A 119 -28.11 -8.16 -21.06
C ILE A 119 -26.88 -7.24 -21.01
N ARG A 120 -27.05 -5.94 -21.29
CA ARG A 120 -25.97 -4.96 -21.24
C ARG A 120 -25.40 -4.82 -19.82
N VAL A 121 -26.25 -4.78 -18.80
CA VAL A 121 -25.83 -4.74 -17.39
C VAL A 121 -25.01 -5.98 -17.03
N LYS A 122 -25.48 -7.18 -17.39
CA LYS A 122 -24.73 -8.43 -17.16
C LYS A 122 -23.37 -8.43 -17.84
N LYS A 123 -23.29 -7.98 -19.10
CA LYS A 123 -22.01 -7.86 -19.82
C LYS A 123 -21.04 -6.90 -19.13
N LEU A 124 -21.52 -5.74 -18.68
CA LEU A 124 -20.69 -4.76 -17.96
C LEU A 124 -20.21 -5.30 -16.60
N GLU A 125 -21.01 -6.11 -15.91
CA GLU A 125 -20.61 -6.78 -14.67
C GLU A 125 -19.53 -7.84 -14.91
N GLU A 126 -19.65 -8.63 -15.97
CA GLU A 126 -18.63 -9.60 -16.39
C GLU A 126 -17.31 -8.89 -16.77
N GLU A 127 -17.38 -7.84 -17.59
CA GLU A 127 -16.21 -7.03 -17.94
C GLU A 127 -15.54 -6.41 -16.71
N LYS A 128 -16.33 -5.88 -15.75
CA LYS A 128 -15.81 -5.37 -14.48
C LYS A 128 -15.07 -6.45 -13.70
N LYS A 129 -15.62 -7.66 -13.65
CA LYS A 129 -15.00 -8.79 -12.95
C LYS A 129 -13.68 -9.20 -13.61
N GLU A 130 -13.65 -9.27 -14.94
CA GLU A 130 -12.40 -9.55 -15.67
C GLU A 130 -11.33 -8.49 -15.45
N ILE A 131 -11.72 -7.21 -15.46
CA ILE A 131 -10.82 -6.09 -15.18
C ILE A 131 -10.27 -6.20 -13.75
N ALA A 132 -11.13 -6.47 -12.77
CA ALA A 132 -10.72 -6.65 -11.37
C ALA A 132 -9.73 -7.82 -11.21
N ASP A 133 -10.02 -8.97 -11.84
CA ASP A 133 -9.13 -10.14 -11.80
C ASP A 133 -7.77 -9.86 -12.47
N LYS A 134 -7.75 -9.14 -13.60
CA LYS A 134 -6.52 -8.69 -14.26
C LYS A 134 -5.72 -7.76 -13.36
N HIS A 135 -6.36 -6.75 -12.77
CA HIS A 135 -5.72 -5.82 -11.84
C HIS A 135 -5.15 -6.54 -10.62
N TRP A 136 -5.88 -7.49 -10.05
CA TRP A 136 -5.42 -8.28 -8.90
C TRP A 136 -4.13 -9.05 -9.22
N LYS A 137 -4.11 -9.76 -10.36
CA LYS A 137 -2.91 -10.48 -10.84
C LYS A 137 -1.72 -9.55 -11.08
N THR A 138 -1.96 -8.35 -11.64
CA THR A 138 -0.89 -7.36 -11.84
C THR A 138 -0.34 -6.85 -10.50
N ILE A 139 -1.21 -6.54 -9.53
CA ILE A 139 -0.79 -6.09 -8.20
C ILE A 139 0.05 -7.17 -7.50
N GLU A 140 -0.40 -8.42 -7.54
CA GLU A 140 0.33 -9.56 -6.96
C GLU A 140 1.72 -9.72 -7.59
N SER A 141 1.81 -9.63 -8.93
CA SER A 141 3.09 -9.69 -9.65
C SER A 141 4.04 -8.56 -9.24
N LEU A 142 3.55 -7.32 -9.14
CA LEU A 142 4.35 -6.15 -8.74
C LEU A 142 4.77 -6.23 -7.26
N GLN A 143 3.96 -6.83 -6.39
CA GLN A 143 4.31 -7.06 -4.99
C GLN A 143 5.44 -8.07 -4.87
N ASN A 144 5.36 -9.19 -5.60
CA ASN A 144 6.41 -10.20 -5.63
C ASN A 144 7.73 -9.63 -6.18
N GLN A 145 7.68 -8.84 -7.25
CA GLN A 145 8.86 -8.13 -7.78
C GLN A 145 9.47 -7.17 -6.76
N ASN A 146 8.64 -6.40 -6.04
CA ASN A 146 9.11 -5.50 -4.99
C ASN A 146 9.79 -6.25 -3.83
N GLN A 147 9.23 -7.39 -3.40
CA GLN A 147 9.82 -8.20 -2.35
C GLN A 147 11.20 -8.74 -2.77
N GLU A 148 11.31 -9.23 -4.01
CA GLU A 148 12.57 -9.72 -4.55
C GLU A 148 13.62 -8.60 -4.64
N LEU A 149 13.24 -7.43 -5.16
CA LEU A 149 14.12 -6.26 -5.19
C LEU A 149 14.54 -5.81 -3.78
N GLN A 150 13.64 -5.84 -2.80
CA GLN A 150 13.97 -5.52 -1.41
C GLN A 150 14.95 -6.52 -0.80
N LYS A 151 14.78 -7.81 -1.10
CA LYS A 151 15.71 -8.86 -0.67
C LYS A 151 17.10 -8.63 -1.27
N GLN A 152 17.17 -8.41 -2.58
CA GLN A 152 18.44 -8.09 -3.26
C GLN A 152 19.10 -6.84 -2.68
N LEU A 153 18.31 -5.79 -2.39
CA LEU A 153 18.82 -4.56 -1.82
C LEU A 153 19.34 -4.75 -0.40
N THR A 154 18.72 -5.63 0.38
CA THR A 154 19.18 -6.01 1.72
C THR A 154 20.47 -6.83 1.64
N GLU A 155 20.53 -7.84 0.79
CA GLU A 155 21.73 -8.64 0.55
C GLU A 155 22.91 -7.77 0.07
N LYS A 156 22.65 -6.82 -0.83
CA LYS A 156 23.67 -5.87 -1.30
C LYS A 156 24.13 -4.93 -0.20
N LYS A 157 23.21 -4.45 0.64
CA LYS A 157 23.56 -3.64 1.82
C LYS A 157 24.41 -4.43 2.80
N GLU A 158 24.07 -5.67 3.09
CA GLU A 158 24.86 -6.55 3.95
C GLU A 158 26.22 -6.86 3.34
N GLN A 159 26.31 -7.07 2.02
CA GLN A 159 27.59 -7.21 1.32
C GLN A 159 28.46 -5.96 1.46
N ILE A 160 27.89 -4.77 1.25
CA ILE A 160 28.58 -3.49 1.44
C ILE A 160 28.99 -3.32 2.91
N GLN A 161 28.10 -3.61 3.85
CA GLN A 161 28.36 -3.47 5.28
C GLN A 161 29.43 -4.46 5.74
N ASN A 162 29.44 -5.68 5.22
CA ASN A 162 30.49 -6.67 5.45
C ASN A 162 31.82 -6.30 4.78
N LEU A 163 31.80 -5.67 3.60
CA LEU A 163 33.00 -5.10 2.98
C LEU A 163 33.55 -3.94 3.81
N VAL A 164 32.67 -3.05 4.29
CA VAL A 164 33.03 -1.94 5.19
C VAL A 164 33.52 -2.46 6.54
N LEU A 165 32.91 -3.51 7.10
CA LEU A 165 33.34 -4.13 8.36
C LEU A 165 34.64 -4.91 8.19
N ARG A 166 34.87 -5.55 7.05
CA ARG A 166 36.17 -6.15 6.71
C ARG A 166 37.24 -5.07 6.52
N GLN A 167 36.91 -3.95 5.89
CA GLN A 167 37.78 -2.76 5.78
C GLN A 167 38.01 -2.06 7.13
N LYS A 168 37.06 -2.11 8.06
CA LYS A 168 37.18 -1.53 9.41
C LYS A 168 37.81 -2.49 10.44
N GLY A 169 37.72 -3.80 10.22
CA GLY A 169 38.19 -4.85 11.13
C GLY A 169 39.60 -5.38 10.84
N GLN A 170 40.17 -5.05 9.67
CA GLN A 170 41.58 -5.23 9.33
C GLN A 170 42.11 -3.83 8.95
N GLY A 171 42.80 -3.07 9.80
CA GLY A 171 43.63 -3.50 10.91
C GLY A 171 44.38 -2.32 11.54
N LYS A 172 45.19 -2.68 12.54
CA LYS A 172 45.99 -1.77 13.34
C LYS A 172 47.06 -1.10 12.46
N GLY A 173 46.96 0.22 12.27
CA GLY A 173 48.01 1.09 11.73
C GLY A 173 48.35 0.95 10.24
N GLN A 174 48.70 -0.26 9.77
CA GLN A 174 49.25 -0.50 8.43
C GLN A 174 48.22 -0.41 7.30
N ASP A 175 46.94 -0.63 7.59
CA ASP A 175 45.91 -0.65 6.54
C ASP A 175 45.50 0.76 6.09
N LEU A 176 45.58 1.79 6.95
CA LEU A 176 45.30 3.18 6.54
C LEU A 176 46.41 3.73 5.64
N GLU A 177 47.66 3.52 6.04
CA GLU A 177 48.85 3.92 5.28
C GLU A 177 48.82 3.29 3.88
N LYS A 178 48.69 1.96 3.82
CA LYS A 178 48.62 1.22 2.55
C LYS A 178 47.45 1.66 1.68
N TRP A 179 46.26 1.78 2.28
CA TRP A 179 45.06 2.20 1.56
C TRP A 179 45.23 3.61 0.98
N PHE A 180 45.78 4.54 1.75
CA PHE A 180 45.99 5.91 1.29
C PHE A 180 47.04 5.99 0.17
N TYR A 181 48.10 5.19 0.26
CA TYR A 181 49.08 5.06 -0.81
C TYR A 181 48.46 4.57 -2.12
N GLU A 182 47.63 3.53 -2.06
CA GLU A 182 46.88 3.03 -3.22
C GLU A 182 45.96 4.09 -3.82
N GLU A 183 45.35 4.93 -2.98
CA GLU A 183 44.48 6.01 -3.44
C GLU A 183 45.28 7.14 -4.12
N LEU A 184 46.43 7.52 -3.57
CA LEU A 184 47.34 8.47 -4.22
C LEU A 184 47.78 7.95 -5.59
N LEU A 185 48.14 6.67 -5.70
CA LEU A 185 48.49 6.05 -6.98
C LEU A 185 47.31 6.08 -7.95
N LYS A 186 46.09 5.66 -7.55
CA LYS A 186 44.93 5.72 -8.47
C LYS A 186 44.69 7.11 -9.05
N VAL A 187 44.97 8.16 -8.27
CA VAL A 187 44.68 9.54 -8.66
C VAL A 187 45.81 10.16 -9.47
N PHE A 188 47.07 9.88 -9.13
CA PHE A 188 48.24 10.59 -9.67
C PHE A 188 49.28 9.70 -10.35
N ASP A 189 49.07 8.39 -10.42
CA ASP A 189 49.96 7.48 -11.15
C ASP A 189 50.09 7.90 -12.61
N GLY A 190 51.31 7.82 -13.14
CA GLY A 190 51.68 8.34 -14.45
C GLY A 190 51.74 9.87 -14.58
N GLN A 191 51.30 10.65 -13.58
CA GLN A 191 51.38 12.11 -13.57
C GLN A 191 52.48 12.64 -12.67
N ASP A 192 52.61 12.10 -11.46
CA ASP A 192 53.57 12.53 -10.44
C ASP A 192 54.39 11.34 -9.92
N ARG A 193 55.51 11.61 -9.23
CA ARG A 193 56.29 10.54 -8.57
C ARG A 193 55.88 10.45 -7.11
N ILE A 194 55.28 9.33 -6.71
CA ILE A 194 54.92 9.05 -5.32
C ILE A 194 55.93 8.04 -4.74
N THR A 195 56.49 8.33 -3.56
CA THR A 195 57.51 7.50 -2.89
C THR A 195 57.16 7.30 -1.42
N ASP A 196 57.27 6.05 -0.96
CA ASP A 196 57.25 5.70 0.46
C ASP A 196 58.57 6.13 1.13
N ILE A 197 58.46 7.05 2.10
CA ILE A 197 59.57 7.61 2.87
C ILE A 197 59.50 7.25 4.36
N SER A 198 58.55 6.39 4.75
CA SER A 198 58.35 5.92 6.14
C SER A 198 59.58 5.18 6.71
N LYS A 199 60.38 4.55 5.83
CA LYS A 199 61.56 3.73 6.14
C LYS A 199 62.88 4.41 5.79
N GLY A 200 63.08 5.65 6.26
CA GLY A 200 64.34 6.38 6.08
C GLY A 200 65.57 5.62 6.64
N GLN A 201 66.74 5.87 6.03
CA GLN A 201 68.03 5.25 6.34
C GLN A 201 68.33 5.15 7.85
N ILE A 202 68.98 4.04 8.23
CA ILE A 202 69.46 3.72 9.58
C ILE A 202 70.09 4.97 10.23
N GLY A 203 69.43 5.53 11.24
CA GLY A 203 69.93 6.67 12.04
C GLY A 203 69.16 7.99 11.91
N ALA A 204 68.28 8.16 10.91
CA ALA A 204 67.35 9.28 10.85
C ALA A 204 66.00 8.87 11.48
N GLY A 205 65.44 9.67 12.40
CA GLY A 205 64.14 9.39 13.02
C GLY A 205 63.00 9.18 12.01
N LYS A 206 61.88 8.59 12.46
CA LYS A 206 60.68 8.35 11.62
C LYS A 206 60.24 9.65 10.93
N ARG A 207 60.24 9.62 9.59
CA ARG A 207 59.82 10.71 8.70
C ARG A 207 58.31 10.68 8.46
N ALA A 208 57.82 11.55 7.59
CA ALA A 208 56.51 11.42 6.96
C ALA A 208 56.38 10.08 6.22
N ASP A 209 55.15 9.65 5.93
CA ASP A 209 54.90 8.35 5.33
C ASP A 209 55.16 8.37 3.82
N PHE A 210 54.67 9.41 3.13
CA PHE A 210 54.80 9.52 1.68
C PHE A 210 55.27 10.89 1.21
N LEU A 211 55.97 10.89 0.07
CA LEU A 211 56.37 12.08 -0.66
C LEU A 211 55.82 11.99 -2.09
N GLN A 212 55.12 13.03 -2.53
CA GLN A 212 54.76 13.25 -3.92
C GLN A 212 55.61 14.37 -4.50
N GLU A 213 56.38 14.05 -5.53
CA GLU A 213 57.03 15.03 -6.37
C GLU A 213 56.12 15.34 -7.56
N VAL A 214 55.59 16.57 -7.60
CA VAL A 214 54.70 17.02 -8.66
C VAL A 214 55.49 17.26 -9.92
N LEU A 215 55.11 16.61 -11.02
CA LEU A 215 55.76 16.76 -12.31
C LEU A 215 54.91 17.62 -13.25
N THR A 216 55.57 18.40 -14.09
CA THR A 216 54.87 19.16 -15.14
C THR A 216 54.74 18.34 -16.43
N ALA A 217 53.60 18.49 -17.10
CA ALA A 217 53.37 17.89 -18.42
C ALA A 217 54.27 18.51 -19.50
N SER A 218 54.68 19.78 -19.35
CA SER A 218 55.54 20.49 -20.31
C SER A 218 56.99 19.98 -20.29
N GLU A 219 57.43 19.39 -19.18
CA GLU A 219 58.75 18.81 -18.98
C GLU A 219 58.64 17.55 -18.10
N PRO A 220 58.40 16.36 -18.69
CA PRO A 220 57.94 15.14 -17.99
C PRO A 220 58.86 14.58 -16.89
N LYS A 221 60.02 15.18 -16.65
CA LYS A 221 60.98 14.80 -15.59
C LYS A 221 61.25 15.92 -14.59
N LYS A 222 60.69 17.11 -14.80
CA LYS A 222 60.93 18.28 -13.96
C LYS A 222 59.98 18.27 -12.77
N VAL A 223 60.55 18.22 -11.57
CA VAL A 223 59.82 18.41 -10.32
C VAL A 223 59.53 19.91 -10.15
N VAL A 224 58.26 20.26 -10.01
CA VAL A 224 57.77 21.64 -9.90
C VAL A 224 57.19 21.98 -8.52
N GLY A 225 57.08 20.98 -7.65
CA GLY A 225 56.72 21.13 -6.25
C GLY A 225 56.71 19.80 -5.54
N ARG A 226 56.61 19.83 -4.21
CA ARG A 226 56.63 18.63 -3.37
C ARG A 226 55.53 18.66 -2.31
N ILE A 227 54.89 17.52 -2.08
CA ILE A 227 53.83 17.36 -1.09
C ILE A 227 54.19 16.16 -0.20
N VAL A 228 54.13 16.35 1.12
CA VAL A 228 54.35 15.26 2.10
C VAL A 228 53.05 14.84 2.77
N TYR A 229 52.96 13.57 3.11
CA TYR A 229 51.77 12.96 3.68
C TYR A 229 52.10 12.19 4.96
N GLU A 230 51.27 12.35 5.98
CA GLU A 230 51.28 11.56 7.21
C GLU A 230 49.92 10.93 7.42
N THR A 231 49.89 9.65 7.75
CA THR A 231 48.69 8.90 8.11
C THR A 231 48.69 8.57 9.59
N LYS A 232 47.54 8.75 10.24
CA LYS A 232 47.38 8.58 11.69
C LYS A 232 46.14 7.76 12.01
N ASN A 233 46.36 6.54 12.44
CA ASN A 233 45.31 5.71 13.02
C ASN A 233 45.43 5.76 14.55
N ALA A 234 44.65 6.63 15.18
CA ALA A 234 44.73 6.89 16.62
C ALA A 234 43.36 7.33 17.16
N GLU A 235 43.03 6.93 18.38
CA GLU A 235 41.74 7.23 19.01
C GLU A 235 41.53 8.73 19.28
N LYS A 236 42.61 9.47 19.58
CA LYS A 236 42.57 10.90 19.90
C LYS A 236 43.55 11.67 19.04
N TRP A 237 43.21 12.93 18.77
CA TRP A 237 44.08 13.84 18.05
C TRP A 237 45.27 14.28 18.94
N ASP A 238 46.45 14.37 18.35
CA ASP A 238 47.63 14.95 19.00
C ASP A 238 48.17 16.11 18.16
N ASN A 239 48.16 17.30 18.77
CA ASN A 239 48.63 18.53 18.13
C ASN A 239 50.10 18.45 17.72
N GLY A 240 50.91 17.60 18.36
CA GLY A 240 52.30 17.36 18.00
C GLY A 240 52.49 16.74 16.60
N TRP A 241 51.43 16.21 15.98
CA TRP A 241 51.50 15.68 14.60
C TRP A 241 51.72 16.80 13.58
N VAL A 242 51.11 17.98 13.79
CA VAL A 242 51.32 19.14 12.91
C VAL A 242 52.77 19.61 13.00
N ASP A 243 53.31 19.73 14.21
CA ASP A 243 54.69 20.15 14.43
C ASP A 243 55.70 19.15 13.85
N LYS A 244 55.39 17.84 13.93
CA LYS A 244 56.20 16.79 13.29
C LYS A 244 56.18 16.95 11.78
N LEU A 245 54.99 17.06 11.17
CA LEU A 245 54.87 17.18 9.73
C LEU A 245 55.51 18.47 9.21
N GLU A 246 55.45 19.58 9.96
CA GLU A 246 56.16 20.81 9.59
C GLU A 246 57.68 20.60 9.51
N ARG A 247 58.27 19.83 10.44
CA ARG A 247 59.70 19.45 10.37
C ARG A 247 59.99 18.51 9.18
N ASP A 248 59.09 17.59 8.90
CA ASP A 248 59.22 16.68 7.75
C ASP A 248 59.10 17.42 6.41
N MET A 249 58.24 18.43 6.33
CA MET A 249 58.13 19.34 5.18
C MET A 249 59.45 20.07 4.93
N VAL A 250 60.08 20.63 5.96
CA VAL A 250 61.40 21.28 5.83
C VAL A 250 62.45 20.28 5.36
N SER A 251 62.46 19.07 5.93
CA SER A 251 63.44 18.03 5.61
C SER A 251 63.35 17.53 4.17
N HIS A 252 62.15 17.50 3.59
CA HIS A 252 61.91 17.07 2.20
C HIS A 252 61.71 18.24 1.23
N GLN A 253 61.92 19.48 1.68
CA GLN A 253 61.67 20.70 0.90
C GLN A 253 60.25 20.68 0.27
N ALA A 254 59.26 20.27 1.07
CA ALA A 254 57.88 20.18 0.65
C ALA A 254 57.18 21.54 0.72
N ASP A 255 56.41 21.85 -0.31
CA ASP A 255 55.59 23.05 -0.39
C ASP A 255 54.34 22.94 0.49
N TYR A 256 53.75 21.74 0.55
CA TYR A 256 52.52 21.46 1.26
C TYR A 256 52.59 20.14 2.02
N GLY A 257 51.81 20.04 3.10
CA GLY A 257 51.68 18.85 3.92
C GLY A 257 50.23 18.42 4.06
N PHE A 258 50.01 17.12 4.21
CA PHE A 258 48.69 16.56 4.47
C PHE A 258 48.73 15.55 5.62
N ILE A 259 47.76 15.63 6.53
CA ILE A 259 47.55 14.63 7.57
C ILE A 259 46.21 13.94 7.31
N VAL A 260 46.25 12.61 7.19
CA VAL A 260 45.06 11.76 7.07
C VAL A 260 44.88 11.02 8.39
N ALA A 261 43.83 11.36 9.15
CA ALA A 261 43.65 10.82 10.50
C ALA A 261 42.29 10.17 10.70
N THR A 262 42.28 8.98 11.30
CA THR A 262 41.07 8.29 11.74
C THR A 262 40.96 8.36 13.26
N CYS A 263 40.61 9.53 13.81
CA CYS A 263 40.27 9.66 15.24
C CYS A 263 38.77 9.87 15.43
N GLU A 264 38.17 9.08 16.31
CA GLU A 264 36.75 9.18 16.64
C GLU A 264 36.55 10.09 17.85
N GLY A 265 35.78 11.17 17.68
CA GLY A 265 35.24 11.96 18.80
C GLY A 265 35.97 13.25 19.18
N ASP A 266 37.04 13.63 18.48
CA ASP A 266 37.72 14.90 18.76
C ASP A 266 37.15 16.09 18.01
N LYS A 267 37.18 17.26 18.65
CA LYS A 267 36.50 18.48 18.20
C LYS A 267 37.03 19.07 16.88
N ILE A 268 38.23 18.65 16.48
CA ILE A 268 38.98 19.08 15.30
C ILE A 268 38.62 18.20 14.09
N ILE A 269 38.29 16.92 14.33
CA ILE A 269 37.82 15.95 13.33
C ILE A 269 36.34 15.66 13.63
N ARG A 270 35.58 16.75 13.84
CA ARG A 270 34.20 16.66 14.35
C ARG A 270 33.17 16.35 13.28
N SER A 271 33.56 16.46 12.04
CA SER A 271 33.04 15.67 10.94
C SER A 271 34.28 15.05 10.29
N ALA A 272 34.16 13.87 9.71
CA ALA A 272 35.21 13.35 8.86
C ALA A 272 35.59 14.33 7.71
N LYS A 273 34.91 15.48 7.55
CA LYS A 273 34.86 16.29 6.33
C LYS A 273 35.54 17.65 6.42
N THR A 274 36.08 18.04 7.57
CA THR A 274 36.77 19.32 7.72
C THR A 274 38.24 19.19 7.36
N ILE A 275 38.67 20.10 6.50
CA ILE A 275 40.07 20.31 6.17
C ILE A 275 40.49 21.51 6.99
N ASP A 276 41.36 21.30 7.97
CA ASP A 276 41.91 22.40 8.76
C ASP A 276 43.21 22.90 8.11
N PRO A 277 43.20 24.07 7.45
CA PRO A 277 44.40 24.65 6.88
C PRO A 277 45.23 25.31 7.98
N HIS A 278 46.23 24.59 8.50
CA HIS A 278 47.26 25.15 9.36
C HIS A 278 48.48 25.53 8.52
N LYS A 279 48.60 26.81 8.15
CA LYS A 279 49.63 27.30 7.22
C LYS A 279 49.49 26.60 5.84
N LYS A 280 50.39 25.68 5.51
CA LYS A 280 50.39 24.86 4.29
C LYS A 280 50.15 23.38 4.57
N ILE A 281 49.66 23.06 5.78
CA ILE A 281 49.29 21.71 6.20
C ILE A 281 47.77 21.58 6.20
N TYR A 282 47.25 20.52 5.59
CA TYR A 282 45.82 20.25 5.47
C TYR A 282 45.49 18.92 6.14
N ILE A 283 44.54 18.94 7.08
CA ILE A 283 44.22 17.78 7.93
C ILE A 283 42.83 17.27 7.55
N SER A 284 42.66 15.98 7.26
CA SER A 284 41.33 15.43 6.91
C SER A 284 41.07 14.05 7.54
N GLY A 285 39.80 13.78 7.86
CA GLY A 285 39.30 12.46 8.25
C GLY A 285 38.57 11.70 7.11
N ASP A 286 38.37 12.34 5.96
CA ASP A 286 37.68 11.85 4.77
C ASP A 286 38.63 12.00 3.58
N ASN A 287 38.72 10.94 2.80
CA ASN A 287 39.62 10.79 1.68
C ASN A 287 39.09 11.43 0.39
N VAL A 288 37.77 11.50 0.19
CA VAL A 288 37.15 11.96 -1.07
C VAL A 288 37.43 13.45 -1.26
N ASN A 289 37.19 14.24 -0.22
CA ASN A 289 37.44 15.68 -0.24
C ASN A 289 38.94 16.00 -0.32
N LEU A 290 39.77 15.14 0.29
CA LEU A 290 41.22 15.33 0.32
C LEU A 290 41.85 15.26 -1.07
N SER A 291 41.48 14.25 -1.87
CA SER A 291 41.97 14.09 -3.24
C SER A 291 41.69 15.31 -4.12
N SER A 292 40.52 15.93 -3.98
CA SER A 292 40.18 17.16 -4.72
C SER A 292 41.04 18.35 -4.29
N VAL A 293 41.36 18.48 -2.98
CA VAL A 293 42.26 19.53 -2.50
C VAL A 293 43.70 19.28 -2.95
N ILE A 294 44.18 18.03 -2.90
CA ILE A 294 45.51 17.68 -3.42
C ILE A 294 45.61 18.04 -4.91
N LYS A 295 44.59 17.75 -5.73
CA LYS A 295 44.54 18.14 -7.15
C LYS A 295 44.61 19.65 -7.34
N ALA A 296 43.87 20.42 -6.54
CA ALA A 296 43.90 21.87 -6.61
C ALA A 296 45.28 22.45 -6.25
N ILE A 297 45.93 21.90 -5.22
CA ILE A 297 47.30 22.27 -4.83
C ILE A 297 48.31 21.88 -5.90
N ARG A 298 48.17 20.70 -6.49
CA ARG A 298 48.99 20.24 -7.61
C ARG A 298 48.93 21.24 -8.77
N GLU A 299 47.72 21.63 -9.16
CA GLU A 299 47.52 22.60 -10.26
C GLU A 299 48.09 23.98 -9.92
N LEU A 300 47.97 24.40 -8.66
CA LEU A 300 48.59 25.62 -8.15
C LEU A 300 50.12 25.57 -8.29
N LEU A 301 50.77 24.47 -7.91
CA LEU A 301 52.23 24.31 -8.02
C LEU A 301 52.70 24.37 -9.49
N ILE A 302 51.99 23.69 -10.39
CA ILE A 302 52.26 23.73 -11.84
C ILE A 302 52.07 25.15 -12.39
N THR A 303 51.00 25.84 -12.00
CA THR A 303 50.73 27.22 -12.42
C THR A 303 51.83 28.17 -11.96
N LYS A 304 52.29 28.07 -10.71
CA LYS A 304 53.41 28.86 -10.19
C LYS A 304 54.68 28.62 -11.01
N TYR A 305 55.01 27.36 -11.29
CA TYR A 305 56.18 27.02 -12.11
C TYR A 305 56.11 27.63 -13.51
N ASN A 306 54.97 27.48 -14.20
CA ASN A 306 54.78 28.02 -15.55
C ASN A 306 54.91 29.54 -15.60
N LEU A 307 54.48 30.25 -14.55
CA LEU A 307 54.64 31.70 -14.43
C LEU A 307 56.08 32.12 -14.15
N THR A 308 56.87 31.30 -13.45
CA THR A 308 58.30 31.59 -13.21
C THR A 308 59.22 31.21 -14.38
N ARG A 309 58.75 30.37 -15.31
CA ARG A 309 59.56 29.88 -16.44
C ARG A 309 59.60 30.87 -17.61
N ASN A 310 58.51 31.61 -17.83
CA ASN A 310 58.48 32.64 -18.87
C ASN A 310 59.28 33.85 -18.36
N ASP A 311 59.98 34.60 -19.23
CA ASP A 311 60.91 35.66 -18.81
C ASP A 311 60.30 36.63 -17.78
N ASN A 312 61.09 36.95 -16.74
CA ASN A 312 60.78 37.79 -15.57
C ASN A 312 60.38 39.23 -15.97
N SER A 313 59.22 39.37 -16.57
CA SER A 313 58.53 40.65 -16.72
C SER A 313 57.90 41.04 -15.39
N THR A 314 57.88 42.33 -15.08
CA THR A 314 57.24 42.88 -13.88
C THR A 314 55.77 42.43 -13.74
N ASP A 315 55.10 42.15 -14.85
CA ASP A 315 53.73 41.61 -14.90
C ASP A 315 53.62 40.18 -14.35
N GLN A 316 54.60 39.31 -14.61
CA GLN A 316 54.60 37.94 -14.09
C GLN A 316 54.90 37.87 -12.59
N GLU A 317 55.79 38.74 -12.10
CA GLU A 317 56.05 38.86 -10.66
C GLU A 317 54.79 39.32 -9.90
N GLN A 318 54.04 40.27 -10.48
CA GLN A 318 52.76 40.71 -9.92
C GLN A 318 51.70 39.59 -9.94
N LYS A 319 51.64 38.79 -11.01
CA LYS A 319 50.75 37.62 -11.10
C LYS A 319 51.10 36.55 -10.06
N LEU A 320 52.39 36.30 -9.85
CA LEU A 320 52.87 35.35 -8.85
C LEU A 320 52.47 35.79 -7.43
N LYS A 321 52.68 37.08 -7.09
CA LYS A 321 52.25 37.64 -5.79
C LYS A 321 50.76 37.48 -5.57
N LYS A 322 49.92 37.77 -6.57
CA LYS A 322 48.46 37.60 -6.49
C LYS A 322 48.05 36.13 -6.25
N ILE A 323 48.75 35.19 -6.88
CA ILE A 323 48.49 33.76 -6.69
C ILE A 323 48.91 33.30 -5.30
N GLU A 324 50.04 33.79 -4.78
CA GLU A 324 50.47 33.48 -3.41
C GLU A 324 49.52 34.06 -2.36
N GLU A 325 49.07 35.30 -2.55
CA GLU A 325 48.05 35.90 -1.71
C GLU A 325 46.74 35.11 -1.75
N TRP A 326 46.30 34.70 -2.94
CA TRP A 326 45.10 33.87 -3.10
C TRP A 326 45.25 32.51 -2.42
N ALA A 327 46.39 31.83 -2.63
CA ALA A 327 46.66 30.52 -2.04
C ALA A 327 46.73 30.56 -0.52
N ASN A 328 47.31 31.61 0.05
CA ASN A 328 47.48 31.74 1.51
C ASN A 328 46.22 32.23 2.23
N SER A 329 45.35 33.00 1.56
CA SER A 329 44.19 33.64 2.21
C SER A 329 42.83 33.13 1.72
N LYS A 330 42.66 32.99 0.40
CA LYS A 330 41.35 32.71 -0.22
C LYS A 330 41.09 31.21 -0.36
N LEU A 331 42.10 30.42 -0.72
CA LEU A 331 41.96 28.97 -0.88
C LEU A 331 41.52 28.28 0.44
N PRO A 332 42.17 28.52 1.60
CA PRO A 332 41.70 28.04 2.90
C PRO A 332 40.22 28.35 3.17
N LYS A 333 39.82 29.60 2.94
CA LYS A 333 38.45 30.05 3.16
C LYS A 333 37.45 29.37 2.23
N TYR A 334 37.81 29.22 0.96
CA TYR A 334 36.98 28.54 -0.03
C TYR A 334 36.75 27.07 0.33
N ILE A 335 37.79 26.37 0.81
CA ILE A 335 37.68 24.99 1.30
C ILE A 335 36.70 24.91 2.48
N ILE A 336 36.83 25.81 3.46
CA ILE A 336 35.94 25.87 4.63
C ILE A 336 34.49 26.16 4.22
N ASP A 337 34.27 27.10 3.30
CA ASP A 337 32.93 27.49 2.86
C ASP A 337 32.26 26.37 2.05
N LEU A 338 33.01 25.67 1.18
CA LEU A 338 32.52 24.47 0.48
C LEU A 338 32.13 23.36 1.46
N GLN A 339 32.92 23.14 2.51
CA GLN A 339 32.62 22.14 3.53
C GLN A 339 31.30 22.43 4.23
N LYS A 340 31.07 23.68 4.65
CA LYS A 340 29.79 24.09 5.22
C LYS A 340 28.63 23.86 4.27
N GLN A 341 28.81 24.15 2.98
CA GLN A 341 27.77 23.91 1.99
C GLN A 341 27.44 22.42 1.87
N LEU A 342 28.46 21.55 1.83
CA LEU A 342 28.26 20.09 1.77
C LEU A 342 27.56 19.57 3.02
N GLU A 343 27.97 20.00 4.22
CA GLU A 343 27.31 19.62 5.48
C GLU A 343 25.84 20.05 5.53
N ASN A 344 25.53 21.25 5.03
CA ASN A 344 24.15 21.73 4.93
C ASN A 344 23.31 20.89 3.95
N GLN A 345 23.87 20.47 2.81
CA GLN A 345 23.17 19.61 1.86
C GLN A 345 22.88 18.24 2.46
N GLU A 346 23.82 17.66 3.20
CA GLU A 346 23.60 16.37 3.89
C GLU A 346 22.52 16.45 4.95
N SER A 347 22.49 17.55 5.72
CA SER A 347 21.41 17.80 6.67
C SER A 347 20.05 17.87 5.96
N ALA A 348 19.97 18.54 4.82
CA ALA A 348 18.75 18.61 4.00
C ALA A 348 18.31 17.23 3.48
N VAL A 349 19.26 16.41 3.01
CA VAL A 349 18.99 15.03 2.57
C VAL A 349 18.41 14.20 3.72
N ASN A 350 19.03 14.26 4.90
CA ASN A 350 18.55 13.54 6.08
C ASN A 350 17.12 13.97 6.48
N ALA A 351 16.82 15.28 6.42
CA ALA A 351 15.47 15.77 6.67
C ALA A 351 14.43 15.25 5.65
N ILE A 352 14.81 15.08 4.39
CA ILE A 352 13.95 14.48 3.36
C ILE A 352 13.70 13.00 3.66
N ILE A 353 14.74 12.25 4.03
CA ILE A 353 14.64 10.83 4.41
C ILE A 353 13.67 10.67 5.59
N ASP A 354 13.79 11.52 6.61
CA ASP A 354 12.89 11.50 7.77
C ASP A 354 11.43 11.77 7.38
N LYS A 355 11.19 12.74 6.49
CA LYS A 355 9.85 13.01 5.97
C LYS A 355 9.29 11.81 5.18
N ALA A 356 10.10 11.20 4.32
CA ALA A 356 9.70 10.01 3.57
C ALA A 356 9.32 8.83 4.49
N ASN A 357 10.11 8.63 5.56
CA ASN A 357 9.83 7.61 6.58
C ASN A 357 8.49 7.89 7.31
N LYS A 358 8.18 9.15 7.62
CA LYS A 358 6.89 9.52 8.22
C LYS A 358 5.71 9.22 7.29
N ILE A 359 5.84 9.54 5.99
CA ILE A 359 4.81 9.24 4.99
C ILE A 359 4.57 7.72 4.89
N LYS A 360 5.65 6.92 4.92
CA LYS A 360 5.54 5.46 4.91
C LYS A 360 4.74 4.94 6.12
N LYS A 361 5.05 5.42 7.32
CA LYS A 361 4.31 5.08 8.54
C LYS A 361 2.83 5.48 8.44
N PHE A 362 2.54 6.67 7.94
CA PHE A 362 1.17 7.14 7.76
C PHE A 362 0.37 6.25 6.79
N LYS A 363 0.99 5.81 5.69
CA LYS A 363 0.40 4.85 4.75
C LYS A 363 0.08 3.51 5.43
N GLU A 364 0.99 2.97 6.24
CA GLU A 364 0.78 1.73 7.01
C GLU A 364 -0.39 1.88 7.99
N GLU A 365 -0.53 3.05 8.61
CA GLU A 365 -1.62 3.36 9.54
C GLU A 365 -2.98 3.47 8.84
N ILE A 366 -3.05 4.09 7.66
CA ILE A 366 -4.27 4.09 6.83
C ILE A 366 -4.71 2.68 6.49
N TYR A 367 -3.78 1.80 6.06
CA TYR A 367 -4.14 0.41 5.78
C TYR A 367 -4.69 -0.30 7.02
N ARG A 368 -4.06 -0.10 8.18
CA ARG A 368 -4.55 -0.69 9.43
C ARG A 368 -5.97 -0.21 9.74
N LEU A 369 -6.22 1.11 9.68
CA LEU A 369 -7.55 1.68 9.95
C LEU A 369 -8.60 1.19 8.95
N ALA A 370 -8.27 1.14 7.66
CA ALA A 370 -9.15 0.61 6.63
C ALA A 370 -9.52 -0.86 6.91
N MET A 371 -8.55 -1.70 7.28
CA MET A 371 -8.80 -3.09 7.61
C MET A 371 -9.65 -3.26 8.88
N VAL A 372 -9.45 -2.42 9.90
CA VAL A 372 -10.30 -2.41 11.10
C VAL A 372 -11.74 -2.07 10.72
N ASN A 373 -11.97 -1.00 9.95
CA ASN A 373 -13.31 -0.60 9.52
C ASN A 373 -14.00 -1.65 8.65
N ILE A 374 -13.27 -2.26 7.71
CA ILE A 374 -13.80 -3.36 6.88
C ILE A 374 -14.24 -4.53 7.78
N ASN A 375 -13.41 -4.92 8.74
CA ASN A 375 -13.73 -6.00 9.67
C ASN A 375 -14.94 -5.68 10.57
N GLU A 376 -15.08 -4.43 11.01
CA GLU A 376 -16.25 -3.99 11.79
C GLU A 376 -17.53 -4.03 10.96
N GLU A 377 -17.51 -3.58 9.70
CA GLU A 377 -18.68 -3.69 8.82
C GLU A 377 -19.05 -5.13 8.52
N LEU A 378 -18.07 -6.00 8.23
CA LEU A 378 -18.32 -7.42 7.98
C LEU A 378 -18.97 -8.12 9.20
N LYS A 379 -18.59 -7.75 10.43
CA LYS A 379 -19.18 -8.30 11.65
C LYS A 379 -20.68 -8.00 11.78
N LYS A 380 -21.18 -6.90 11.22
CA LYS A 380 -22.61 -6.55 11.29
C LYS A 380 -23.50 -7.50 10.48
N TYR A 381 -22.94 -8.23 9.53
CA TYR A 381 -23.66 -9.20 8.68
C TYR A 381 -23.52 -10.65 9.17
N LEU A 382 -22.67 -10.90 10.15
CA LEU A 382 -22.42 -12.23 10.75
C LEU A 382 -23.21 -12.46 12.05
N ASN A 383 -23.83 -11.41 12.58
CA ASN A 383 -24.81 -11.45 13.67
C ASN A 383 -26.20 -11.15 13.11
#